data_AF-A0A182ARN7-F1
#
_entry.id   AF-A0A182ARN7-F1
#
_cell.length_a   1.000
_cell.length_b   1.000
_cell.length_c   1.000
_cell.angle_alpha   90.00
_cell.angle_beta   90.00
_cell.angle_gamma   90.00
#
_symmetry.space_group_name_H-M   'P 1'
#
loop_
_entity.id
_entity.type
_entity.pdbx_description
1 polymer ?
#
loop_
_entity_poly.entity_id
_entity_poly.type
_entity_poly.pdbx_seq_one_letter_code
_entity_poly.pdbx_strand_id
1 'polypeptide(L)' 'MSLQARVPEELVLSMRRFLESHPNWDQYRLVQAALAGFLVQNGVRNRELTRCYLANLFPGQSGLRPF' A
#
# COMPACT_ATOMS: atom_id res chain seq x y z
N MET A 1 -9.89 -17.15 2.45
CA MET A 1 -9.94 -16.86 0.99
C MET A 1 -8.56 -16.39 0.57
N SER A 2 -7.86 -17.14 -0.28
CA SER A 2 -6.58 -16.69 -0.86
C SER A 2 -6.88 -15.90 -2.14
N LEU A 3 -6.37 -14.66 -2.23
CA LEU A 3 -6.46 -13.85 -3.45
C LEU A 3 -5.37 -14.33 -4.43
N GLN A 4 -5.71 -15.30 -5.29
CA GLN A 4 -4.84 -15.69 -6.40
C GLN A 4 -5.21 -14.88 -7.65
N ALA A 5 -4.63 -13.69 -7.77
CA ALA A 5 -4.77 -12.85 -8.96
C ALA A 5 -3.51 -12.98 -9.84
N ARG A 6 -3.69 -13.20 -11.14
CA ARG A 6 -2.61 -13.14 -12.11
C ARG A 6 -2.34 -11.67 -12.41
N VAL A 7 -1.27 -11.12 -11.84
CA VAL A 7 -0.92 -9.69 -12.01
C VAL A 7 -0.31 -9.48 -13.40
N PRO A 8 -0.76 -8.49 -14.19
CA PRO A 8 -0.17 -8.20 -15.50
C PRO A 8 1.33 -7.89 -15.40
N GLU A 9 2.12 -8.38 -16.37
CA GLU A 9 3.58 -8.22 -16.36
C GLU A 9 4.01 -6.75 -16.35
N GLU A 10 3.33 -5.89 -17.11
CA GLU A 10 3.54 -4.44 -17.12
C GLU A 10 3.39 -3.80 -15.74
N LEU A 11 2.43 -4.27 -14.93
CA LEU A 11 2.24 -3.78 -13.57
C LEU A 11 3.38 -4.25 -12.67
N VAL A 12 3.81 -5.51 -12.79
CA VAL A 12 4.95 -6.04 -12.04
C VAL A 12 6.23 -5.27 -12.37
N LEU A 13 6.47 -4.98 -13.65
CA LEU A 13 7.64 -4.22 -14.10
C LEU A 13 7.60 -2.79 -13.54
N SER A 14 6.45 -2.13 -13.60
CA SER A 14 6.25 -0.79 -13.06
C SER A 14 6.46 -0.76 -11.54
N MET A 15 5.95 -1.76 -10.81
CA MET A 15 6.17 -1.91 -9.37
C MET A 15 7.66 -2.08 -9.06
N ARG A 16 8.38 -2.92 -9.80
CA ARG A 16 9.83 -3.12 -9.60
C ARG A 16 10.60 -1.82 -9.79
N ARG A 17 10.38 -1.10 -10.89
CA ARG A 17 11.02 0.19 -11.17
C ARG A 17 10.75 1.23 -10.08
N PHE A 18 9.53 1.23 -9.54
CA PHE A 18 9.17 2.10 -8.42
C PHE A 18 9.97 1.74 -7.15
N LEU A 19 10.04 0.46 -6.79
CA LEU A 19 10.79 -0.01 -5.62
C LEU A 19 12.30 0.24 -5.75
N GLU A 20 12.86 0.08 -6.95
CA GLU A 20 14.28 0.37 -7.22
C GLU A 20 14.66 1.84 -6.98
N SER A 21 13.72 2.75 -7.25
CA SER A 21 13.92 4.20 -7.02
C SER A 21 13.56 4.66 -5.61
N HIS A 22 12.91 3.81 -4.81
CA HIS A 22 12.44 4.14 -3.47
C HIS A 22 12.86 3.06 -2.46
N PRO A 23 14.12 3.08 -1.97
CA PRO A 23 14.66 2.02 -1.11
C PRO A 23 13.95 1.84 0.23
N ASN A 24 13.15 2.83 0.64
CA ASN A 24 12.32 2.77 1.86
C ASN A 24 10.98 2.05 1.65
N TRP A 25 10.74 1.55 0.43
CA TRP A 25 9.54 0.84 0.06
C TRP A 25 9.86 -0.62 -0.26
N ASP A 26 9.01 -1.50 0.27
CA ASP A 26 8.99 -2.91 -0.07
C ASP A 26 7.70 -3.25 -0.85
N GLN A 27 7.70 -4.40 -1.52
CA GLN A 27 6.57 -4.84 -2.35
C GLN A 27 5.27 -4.95 -1.55
N TYR A 28 5.35 -5.39 -0.30
CA TYR A 28 4.17 -5.59 0.54
C TYR A 28 3.53 -4.25 0.92
N ARG A 29 4.36 -3.30 1.36
CA ARG A 29 3.96 -1.92 1.66
C ARG A 29 3.34 -1.21 0.46
N LEU A 30 3.92 -1.37 -0.73
CA LEU A 30 3.37 -0.81 -1.97
C LEU A 30 1.97 -1.35 -2.25
N VAL A 31 1.80 -2.66 -2.17
CA VAL A 31 0.49 -3.32 -2.40
C VAL A 31 -0.53 -2.92 -1.35
N GLN A 32 -0.15 -2.87 -0.07
CA GLN A 32 -1.05 -2.44 1.00
C GLN A 32 -1.48 -0.97 0.84
N ALA A 33 -0.57 -0.07 0.48
CA ALA A 33 -0.89 1.33 0.19
C ALA A 33 -1.86 1.45 -0.99
N ALA A 34 -1.59 0.73 -2.08
CA ALA A 34 -2.43 0.74 -3.27
C ALA A 34 -3.84 0.19 -2.98
N LEU A 35 -3.95 -0.92 -2.25
CA LEU A 35 -5.24 -1.51 -1.86
C LEU A 35 -6.02 -0.60 -0.92
N ALA A 36 -5.37 -0.06 0.11
CA ALA A 36 -6.03 0.85 1.04
C ALA A 36 -6.50 2.13 0.33
N GLY A 37 -5.67 2.70 -0.54
CA GLY A 37 -6.01 3.85 -1.36
C GLY A 37 -7.16 3.56 -2.33
N PHE A 38 -7.16 2.39 -2.97
CA PHE A 38 -8.25 1.96 -3.86
C PHE A 38 -9.58 1.86 -3.11
N LEU A 39 -9.59 1.21 -1.94
CA LEU A 39 -10.80 1.05 -1.13
C LEU A 39 -11.34 2.41 -0.64
N VAL A 40 -10.46 3.30 -0.17
CA VAL A 40 -10.84 4.65 0.28
C VAL A 40 -11.44 5.46 -0.88
N GLN A 41 -10.83 5.41 -2.06
CA GLN A 41 -11.34 6.09 -3.26
C GLN A 41 -12.70 5.54 -3.71
N ASN A 42 -12.96 4.24 -3.50
CA ASN A 42 -14.24 3.61 -3.82
C ASN A 42 -15.29 3.74 -2.71
N GLY A 43 -15.13 4.69 -1.78
CA GLY A 43 -16.14 5.03 -0.79
C GLY A 43 -16.14 4.16 0.47
N VAL A 44 -15.13 3.28 0.64
CA VAL A 44 -14.96 2.54 1.90
C VAL A 44 -14.45 3.50 2.97
N ARG A 45 -15.39 3.99 3.79
CA ARG A 45 -15.12 4.92 4.90
C ARG A 45 -14.86 4.13 6.18
N ASN A 46 -13.64 3.62 6.31
CA ASN A 46 -13.16 3.04 7.55
C ASN A 46 -11.91 3.81 8.01
N ARG A 47 -11.98 4.36 9.23
CA ARG A 47 -10.91 5.17 9.83
C ARG A 47 -9.62 4.38 10.01
N GLU A 48 -9.70 3.08 10.26
CA GLU A 48 -8.53 2.19 10.32
C GLU A 48 -7.91 1.98 8.95
N LEU A 49 -8.71 1.92 7.88
CA LEU A 49 -8.24 1.85 6.50
C LEU A 49 -7.52 3.13 6.07
N THR A 50 -8.08 4.30 6.38
CA THR A 50 -7.40 5.59 6.15
C THR A 50 -6.09 5.67 6.92
N ARG A 51 -6.07 5.16 8.16
CA ARG A 51 -4.87 5.13 8.99
C ARG A 51 -3.81 4.17 8.45
N CYS A 52 -4.21 2.99 7.99
CA CYS A 52 -3.35 2.02 7.32
C CYS A 52 -2.76 2.60 6.03
N TYR A 53 -3.58 3.27 5.21
CA TYR A 53 -3.12 3.98 4.01
C TYR A 53 -2.04 5.02 4.33
N LEU A 54 -2.28 5.90 5.31
CA LEU A 54 -1.33 6.93 5.72
C LEU A 54 -0.05 6.34 6.34
N ALA A 55 -0.16 5.28 7.14
CA ALA A 55 1.00 4.62 7.74
C ALA A 55 1.92 3.98 6.69
N ASN A 56 1.33 3.43 5.62
CA ASN A 56 2.10 2.87 4.51
C ASN A 56 2.74 3.95 3.63
N LEU A 57 2.11 5.12 3.47
CA LEU A 57 2.69 6.25 2.73
C LEU A 57 3.79 7.00 3.51
N PHE A 58 3.66 7.15 4.82
CA PHE A 58 4.53 8.02 5.63
C PHE A 58 5.20 7.25 6.79
N PRO A 59 6.27 6.48 6.53
CA PRO A 59 6.97 5.69 7.55
C PRO A 59 7.63 6.55 8.65
N GLY A 60 7.98 7.80 8.34
CA GLY A 60 8.67 8.72 9.27
C GLY A 60 7.79 9.41 10.31
N GLN A 61 6.45 9.29 10.23
CA GLN A 61 5.52 9.81 11.25
C GLN A 61 4.96 8.70 12.14
N SER A 62 5.75 7.65 12.37
CA SER A 62 5.48 6.56 13.31
C SER A 62 5.57 7.00 14.78
N GLY A 63 4.96 8.15 15.13
CA GLY A 63 4.71 8.58 16.51
C GLY A 63 3.33 8.15 17.04
N LEU A 64 2.45 7.60 16.19
CA LEU A 64 1.15 7.09 16.60
C LEU A 64 1.14 5.57 16.52
N ARG A 65 1.77 4.92 17.51
CA ARG A 65 1.45 3.53 17.87
C ARG A 65 0.07 3.54 18.57
N PRO A 66 -0.94 2.77 18.14
CA PRO A 66 -1.94 2.29 19.08
C PRO A 66 -1.39 1.04 19.76
N PHE A 67 -1.83 0.87 20.99
CA PHE A 67 -1.66 -0.33 21.80
C PHE A 67 -2.22 -1.57 21.10
#